data_AF-A0A940AEM7-F1
#
_entry.id   AF-A0A940AEM7-F1
#
_cell.length_a   1.000
_cell.length_b   1.000
_cell.length_c   1.000
_cell.angle_alpha   90.00
_cell.angle_beta   90.00
_cell.angle_gamma   90.00
#
_symmetry.space_group_name_H-M   'P 1'
#
loop_
_entity.id
_entity.type
_entity.pdbx_description
1 polymer ?
#
loop_
_entity_poly.entity_id
_entity_poly.type
_entity_poly.pdbx_seq_one_letter_code
_entity_poly.pdbx_strand_id
1 'polypeptide(L)'
;EKARDIKCTGNLKQIGLAFGMYFNDNNEYFMPNVFPNYQCWADRISEVAYGKVLAAGKWKNSMFTCPSDQHVCTKNTSAGITYGYNLHLSGLDVSGYGGKTMTNQKVNSIAKPSSHLLVMDVNGDNCSDGHTGAFVVNQARTTFRFARHVKSENAVLCVAGNISTFPIQFIRKPLMVSDLYLNYYPWNLKLLKNAKMP
;
A
#
# COMPACT_ATOMS: atom_id res chain seq x y z
N GLU A 1 0.91 19.04 -13.57
CA GLU A 1 1.42 17.73 -13.07
C GLU A 1 2.35 17.83 -11.87
N LYS A 2 3.49 18.54 -11.94
CA LYS A 2 4.45 18.64 -10.83
C LYS A 2 3.84 18.99 -9.46
N ALA A 3 2.91 19.95 -9.39
CA ALA A 3 2.26 20.32 -8.13
C ALA A 3 1.44 19.17 -7.51
N ARG A 4 0.76 18.37 -8.35
CA ARG A 4 0.02 17.18 -7.88
C ARG A 4 0.99 16.11 -7.38
N ASP A 5 2.09 15.88 -8.09
CA ASP A 5 3.14 14.94 -7.66
C ASP A 5 3.74 15.30 -6.29
N ILE A 6 4.03 16.60 -6.09
CA ILE A 6 4.52 17.12 -4.81
C ILE A 6 3.51 16.86 -3.70
N LYS A 7 2.21 17.10 -3.96
CA LYS A 7 1.15 16.82 -2.99
C LYS A 7 1.02 15.33 -2.70
N CYS A 8 1.05 14.45 -3.71
CA CYS A 8 0.97 13.01 -3.50
C CYS A 8 2.18 12.48 -2.71
N THR A 9 3.37 13.04 -2.94
CA THR A 9 4.58 12.75 -2.15
C THR A 9 4.44 13.27 -0.72
N GLY A 10 3.93 14.49 -0.53
CA GLY A 10 3.67 15.07 0.79
C GLY A 10 2.62 14.29 1.60
N ASN A 11 1.63 13.70 0.92
CA ASN A 11 0.69 12.77 1.51
C ASN A 11 1.38 11.48 1.99
N LEU A 12 2.24 10.86 1.16
CA LEU A 12 3.05 9.70 1.57
C LEU A 12 3.91 9.99 2.81
N LYS A 13 4.48 11.19 2.94
CA LYS A 13 5.23 11.60 4.14
C LYS A 13 4.34 11.64 5.39
N GLN A 14 3.14 12.22 5.28
CA GLN A 14 2.19 12.26 6.40
C GLN A 14 1.72 10.85 6.79
N ILE A 15 1.45 10.00 5.80
CA ILE A 15 1.14 8.59 6.02
C ILE A 15 2.31 7.90 6.74
N GLY A 16 3.55 8.09 6.27
CA GLY A 16 4.75 7.52 6.89
C GLY A 16 4.96 7.95 8.35
N LEU A 17 4.72 9.23 8.66
CA LEU A 17 4.76 9.72 10.04
C LEU A 17 3.71 9.01 10.92
N ALA A 18 2.48 8.89 10.43
CA ALA A 18 1.39 8.23 11.15
C ALA A 18 1.64 6.72 11.32
N PHE A 19 2.28 6.05 10.35
CA PHE A 19 2.77 4.69 10.52
C PHE A 19 3.85 4.59 11.61
N GLY A 20 4.79 5.55 11.66
CA GLY A 20 5.80 5.60 12.72
C GLY A 20 5.19 5.69 14.12
N MET A 21 4.18 6.56 14.28
CA MET A 21 3.39 6.67 15.52
C MET A 21 2.66 5.36 15.84
N TYR A 22 1.99 4.76 14.85
CA TYR A 22 1.32 3.47 15.01
C TYR A 22 2.30 2.38 15.48
N PHE A 23 3.48 2.27 14.87
CA PHE A 23 4.48 1.26 15.24
C PHE A 23 4.99 1.45 16.66
N ASN A 24 5.20 2.69 17.09
CA ASN A 24 5.58 3.01 18.47
C ASN A 24 4.54 2.48 19.46
N ASP A 25 3.26 2.65 19.16
CA ASP A 25 2.17 2.26 20.04
C ASP A 25 1.82 0.76 19.97
N ASN A 26 2.31 0.05 18.94
CA ASN A 26 1.95 -1.35 18.64
C ASN A 26 3.15 -2.30 18.63
N ASN A 27 4.21 -2.00 19.40
CA ASN A 27 5.40 -2.86 19.53
C ASN A 27 6.04 -3.25 18.18
N GLU A 28 6.04 -2.30 17.23
CA GLU A 28 6.55 -2.46 15.87
C GLU A 28 5.87 -3.53 15.02
N TYR A 29 4.69 -4.03 15.42
CA TYR A 29 3.93 -4.95 14.59
C TYR A 29 3.23 -4.20 13.45
N PHE A 30 3.22 -4.81 12.27
CA PHE A 30 2.33 -4.36 11.20
C PHE A 30 0.86 -4.58 11.57
N MET A 31 -0.01 -3.71 11.06
CA MET A 31 -1.46 -3.84 11.24
C MET A 31 -1.93 -5.20 10.72
N PRO A 32 -2.71 -5.96 11.48
CA PRO A 32 -3.33 -7.17 10.98
C PRO A 32 -4.44 -6.83 9.98
N ASN A 33 -4.62 -7.67 8.97
CA ASN A 33 -5.80 -7.64 8.11
C ASN A 33 -6.74 -8.76 8.55
N VAL A 34 -7.52 -8.50 9.62
CA VAL A 34 -8.38 -9.50 10.27
C VAL A 34 -9.78 -9.48 9.66
N PHE A 35 -10.20 -10.62 9.11
CA PHE A 35 -11.60 -10.91 8.80
C PHE A 35 -12.34 -11.33 10.09
N PRO A 36 -13.62 -10.98 10.33
CA PRO A 36 -14.58 -10.29 9.46
C PRO A 36 -14.62 -8.76 9.64
N ASN A 37 -13.98 -8.23 10.68
CA ASN A 37 -14.01 -6.81 11.00
C ASN A 37 -12.90 -6.07 10.26
N TYR A 38 -12.95 -6.06 8.92
CA TYR A 38 -12.01 -5.40 8.01
C TYR A 38 -11.82 -3.91 8.35
N GLN A 39 -11.04 -3.62 9.39
CA GLN A 39 -10.56 -2.27 9.62
C GLN A 39 -9.53 -2.03 8.54
N CYS A 40 -9.83 -1.07 7.69
CA CYS A 40 -8.88 -0.66 6.68
C CYS A 40 -7.64 -0.13 7.41
N TRP A 41 -6.44 -0.41 6.89
CA TRP A 41 -5.20 0.19 7.41
C TRP A 41 -5.34 1.72 7.51
N ALA A 42 -6.08 2.33 6.58
CA ALA A 42 -6.34 3.76 6.58
C ALA A 42 -7.16 4.20 7.78
N ASP A 43 -8.11 3.39 8.27
CA ASP A 43 -8.88 3.70 9.48
C ASP A 43 -7.94 3.82 10.69
N ARG A 44 -7.06 2.84 10.89
CA ARG A 44 -6.06 2.86 11.97
C ARG A 44 -5.05 3.99 11.85
N ILE A 45 -4.53 4.23 10.65
CA ILE A 45 -3.63 5.35 10.40
C ILE A 45 -4.36 6.68 10.58
N SER A 46 -5.67 6.75 10.31
CA SER A 46 -6.45 7.96 10.56
C SER A 46 -6.71 8.21 12.04
N GLU A 47 -6.96 7.16 12.84
CA GLU A 47 -7.06 7.26 14.30
C GLU A 47 -5.79 7.88 14.88
N VAL A 48 -4.62 7.43 14.42
CA VAL A 48 -3.33 7.93 14.89
C VAL A 48 -3.04 9.35 14.37
N ALA A 49 -3.32 9.62 13.10
CA ALA A 49 -3.00 10.92 12.49
C ALA A 49 -3.96 12.06 12.89
N TYR A 50 -5.24 11.75 13.11
CA TYR A 50 -6.30 12.73 13.34
C TYR A 50 -6.97 12.60 14.71
N GLY A 51 -6.58 11.60 15.53
CA GLY A 51 -7.23 11.29 16.80
C GLY A 51 -8.63 10.68 16.65
N LYS A 52 -9.03 10.29 15.43
CA LYS A 52 -10.34 9.71 15.10
C LYS A 52 -10.34 9.03 13.74
N VAL A 53 -11.25 8.07 13.55
CA VAL A 53 -11.56 7.53 12.23
C VAL A 53 -12.22 8.63 11.38
N LEU A 54 -11.75 8.79 10.13
CA LEU A 54 -12.40 9.70 9.20
C LEU A 54 -13.73 9.12 8.70
N ALA A 55 -14.80 9.89 8.88
CA ALA A 55 -16.11 9.55 8.35
C ALA A 55 -16.10 9.42 6.81
N ALA A 56 -17.05 8.65 6.31
CA ALA A 56 -17.32 8.46 4.89
C ALA A 56 -17.23 9.79 4.08
N GLY A 57 -16.45 9.78 3.00
CA GLY A 57 -16.27 10.94 2.09
C GLY A 57 -15.28 12.00 2.57
N LYS A 58 -14.91 12.04 3.86
CA LYS A 58 -13.89 12.97 4.38
C LYS A 58 -12.47 12.63 3.88
N TRP A 59 -12.26 11.39 3.44
CA TRP A 59 -11.01 10.91 2.85
C TRP A 59 -10.55 11.76 1.65
N LYS A 60 -11.49 12.28 0.83
CA LYS A 60 -11.20 13.07 -0.38
C LYS A 60 -10.36 14.33 -0.14
N ASN A 61 -10.45 14.89 1.06
CA ASN A 61 -9.72 16.10 1.45
C ASN A 61 -8.60 15.82 2.46
N SER A 62 -8.15 14.57 2.54
CA SER A 62 -7.18 14.10 3.53
C SER A 62 -5.88 13.61 2.88
N MET A 63 -4.92 13.18 3.70
CA MET A 63 -3.67 12.58 3.23
C MET A 63 -3.85 11.26 2.45
N PHE A 64 -5.04 10.66 2.48
CA PHE A 64 -5.31 9.36 1.83
C PHE A 64 -5.83 9.49 0.39
N THR A 65 -5.91 10.70 -0.14
CA THR A 65 -6.32 10.97 -1.53
C THR A 65 -5.23 11.77 -2.26
N CYS A 66 -4.70 11.18 -3.32
CA CYS A 66 -3.76 11.79 -4.24
C CYS A 66 -4.54 12.64 -5.26
N PRO A 67 -4.25 13.94 -5.41
CA PRO A 67 -4.95 14.80 -6.37
C PRO A 67 -4.73 14.43 -7.85
N SER A 68 -3.83 13.49 -8.16
CA SER A 68 -3.73 12.89 -9.50
C SER A 68 -4.71 11.75 -9.73
N ASP A 69 -5.58 11.44 -8.76
CA ASP A 69 -6.67 10.49 -8.96
C ASP A 69 -7.69 11.02 -9.97
N GLN A 70 -7.71 10.39 -11.13
CA GLN A 70 -8.66 10.65 -12.20
C GLN A 70 -9.96 9.84 -12.05
N HIS A 71 -9.95 8.80 -11.21
CA HIS A 71 -11.16 8.13 -10.80
C HIS A 71 -11.82 9.04 -9.76
N VAL A 72 -12.72 9.92 -10.22
CA VAL A 72 -13.57 10.74 -9.36
C VAL A 72 -14.53 9.82 -8.63
N CYS A 73 -14.03 9.11 -7.62
CA CYS A 73 -14.81 8.08 -6.99
C CYS A 73 -15.94 8.73 -6.20
N THR A 74 -17.17 8.55 -6.67
CA THR A 74 -18.34 9.18 -6.06
C THR A 74 -18.72 8.51 -4.75
N LYS A 75 -18.25 7.28 -4.52
CA LYS A 75 -18.47 6.57 -3.26
C LYS A 75 -17.76 7.27 -2.11
N ASN A 76 -18.47 7.37 -1.01
CA ASN A 76 -17.97 7.95 0.23
C ASN A 76 -17.41 6.87 1.17
N THR A 77 -17.08 5.67 0.70
CA THR A 77 -16.49 4.61 1.54
C THR A 77 -14.95 4.66 1.48
N SER A 78 -14.27 3.74 2.17
CA SER A 78 -12.83 3.48 2.02
C SER A 78 -12.42 3.18 0.56
N ALA A 79 -13.38 2.97 -0.34
CA ALA A 79 -13.11 2.92 -1.78
C ALA A 79 -12.68 4.25 -2.41
N GLY A 80 -12.82 5.38 -1.70
CA GLY A 80 -12.27 6.68 -2.11
C GLY A 80 -10.82 6.93 -1.71
N ILE A 81 -10.16 5.98 -1.02
CA ILE A 81 -8.72 6.04 -0.74
C ILE A 81 -7.97 5.79 -2.05
N THR A 82 -6.82 6.43 -2.26
CA THR A 82 -6.05 6.33 -3.53
C THR A 82 -4.66 5.73 -3.35
N TYR A 83 -4.37 5.24 -2.14
CA TYR A 83 -3.10 4.65 -1.77
C TYR A 83 -3.34 3.23 -1.28
N GLY A 84 -2.51 2.28 -1.72
CA GLY A 84 -2.57 0.90 -1.30
C GLY A 84 -1.46 0.56 -0.30
N TYR A 85 -1.80 -0.20 0.73
CA TYR A 85 -0.87 -0.74 1.73
C TYR A 85 -0.43 -2.16 1.37
N ASN A 86 0.84 -2.49 1.56
CA ASN A 86 1.36 -3.83 1.27
C ASN A 86 0.79 -4.88 2.24
N LEU A 87 -0.23 -5.61 1.78
CA LEU A 87 -0.93 -6.61 2.58
C LEU A 87 -0.09 -7.87 2.90
N HIS A 88 1.08 -8.05 2.29
CA HIS A 88 1.99 -9.13 2.67
C HIS A 88 2.71 -8.86 3.99
N LEU A 89 2.72 -7.60 4.46
CA LEU A 89 3.27 -7.22 5.76
C LEU A 89 2.24 -7.42 6.88
N SER A 90 0.95 -7.26 6.55
CA SER A 90 -0.13 -7.63 7.46
C SER A 90 -0.24 -9.14 7.58
N GLY A 91 -0.40 -9.64 8.80
CA GLY A 91 -0.92 -10.98 8.98
C GLY A 91 -2.29 -11.05 8.32
N LEU A 92 -2.46 -12.03 7.45
CA LEU A 92 -3.65 -12.24 6.65
C LEU A 92 -4.32 -13.51 7.16
N ASP A 93 -5.54 -13.38 7.69
CA ASP A 93 -6.35 -14.55 7.99
C ASP A 93 -7.09 -15.03 6.75
N VAL A 94 -6.61 -16.12 6.17
CA VAL A 94 -7.18 -16.79 4.99
C VAL A 94 -7.88 -18.10 5.35
N SER A 95 -8.11 -18.37 6.64
CA SER A 95 -8.76 -19.60 7.12
C SER A 95 -10.15 -19.80 6.50
N GLY A 96 -10.93 -18.72 6.33
CA GLY A 96 -12.22 -18.72 5.64
C GLY A 96 -12.16 -19.04 4.13
N TYR A 97 -10.97 -19.03 3.54
CA TYR A 97 -10.71 -19.43 2.15
C TYR A 97 -9.91 -20.74 2.05
N GLY A 98 -9.79 -21.50 3.15
CA GLY A 98 -9.04 -22.76 3.20
C GLY A 98 -7.51 -22.61 3.24
N GLY A 99 -7.00 -21.39 3.45
CA GLY A 99 -5.58 -21.10 3.57
C GLY A 99 -5.07 -21.07 5.02
N LYS A 100 -3.75 -21.04 5.20
CA LYS A 100 -3.11 -20.85 6.51
C LYS A 100 -2.96 -19.36 6.83
N THR A 101 -3.47 -18.93 7.99
CA THR A 101 -3.29 -17.58 8.52
C THR A 101 -1.82 -17.18 8.55
N MET A 102 -1.48 -16.05 7.93
CA MET A 102 -0.15 -15.46 8.02
C MET A 102 -0.04 -14.63 9.30
N THR A 103 1.07 -14.76 10.03
CA THR A 103 1.32 -13.96 11.23
C THR A 103 1.79 -12.56 10.85
N ASN A 104 1.34 -11.55 11.61
CA ASN A 104 1.82 -10.17 11.48
C ASN A 104 3.35 -10.13 11.56
N GLN A 105 3.98 -9.45 10.62
CA GLN A 105 5.42 -9.20 10.67
C GLN A 105 5.73 -8.09 11.68
N LYS A 106 6.98 -8.01 12.12
CA LYS A 106 7.51 -6.84 12.83
C LYS A 106 8.32 -6.00 11.85
N VAL A 107 8.39 -4.69 12.07
CA VAL A 107 9.25 -3.81 11.26
C VAL A 107 10.70 -4.33 11.25
N ASN A 108 11.20 -4.78 12.41
CA ASN A 108 12.55 -5.32 12.54
C ASN A 108 12.77 -6.71 11.91
N SER A 109 11.71 -7.43 11.51
CA SER A 109 11.86 -8.67 10.73
C SER A 109 12.05 -8.40 9.24
N ILE A 110 11.83 -7.17 8.79
CA ILE A 110 12.01 -6.76 7.40
C ILE A 110 13.48 -6.41 7.17
N ALA A 111 14.16 -7.21 6.37
CA ALA A 111 15.53 -6.87 5.99
C ALA A 111 15.54 -5.68 5.01
N LYS A 112 16.49 -4.75 5.17
CA LYS A 112 16.58 -3.52 4.35
C LYS A 112 15.24 -2.77 4.24
N PRO A 113 14.66 -2.34 5.38
CA PRO A 113 13.32 -1.75 5.42
C PRO A 113 13.20 -0.45 4.58
N SER A 114 14.31 0.22 4.29
CA SER A 114 14.36 1.43 3.44
C SER A 114 14.08 1.19 1.95
N SER A 115 13.97 -0.08 1.56
CA SER A 115 13.85 -0.52 0.17
C SER A 115 12.63 -1.44 -0.07
N HIS A 116 11.75 -1.58 0.93
CA HIS A 116 10.58 -2.44 0.86
C HIS A 116 9.31 -1.60 0.84
N LEU A 117 8.39 -1.85 -0.10
CA LEU A 117 7.12 -1.14 -0.22
C LEU A 117 6.29 -1.29 1.05
N LEU A 118 5.88 -0.16 1.60
CA LEU A 118 4.88 -0.06 2.65
C LEU A 118 3.55 0.45 2.06
N VAL A 119 3.58 1.62 1.42
CA VAL A 119 2.42 2.25 0.77
C VAL A 119 2.84 2.87 -0.56
N MET A 120 1.98 2.77 -1.57
CA MET A 120 2.15 3.48 -2.85
C MET A 120 0.82 4.03 -3.34
N ASP A 121 0.86 5.00 -4.24
CA ASP A 121 -0.33 5.36 -4.99
C ASP A 121 -0.77 4.16 -5.83
N VAL A 122 -2.07 3.87 -5.79
CA VAL A 122 -2.66 2.81 -6.60
C VAL A 122 -3.80 3.38 -7.44
N ASN A 123 -3.94 2.81 -8.61
CA ASN A 123 -5.02 3.06 -9.53
C ASN A 123 -5.88 1.79 -9.56
N GLY A 124 -7.08 1.84 -8.99
CA GLY A 124 -8.02 0.73 -9.17
C GLY A 124 -9.08 1.04 -10.21
N ASP A 125 -9.64 -0.03 -10.75
CA ASP A 125 -10.39 -0.03 -12.00
C ASP A 125 -11.88 0.30 -11.81
N ASN A 126 -12.35 0.32 -10.57
CA ASN A 126 -13.72 0.67 -10.24
C ASN A 126 -13.79 1.19 -8.79
N CYS A 127 -14.82 1.99 -8.50
CA CYS A 127 -15.19 2.38 -7.15
C CYS A 127 -15.75 1.21 -6.30
N SER A 128 -15.65 -0.03 -6.78
CA SER A 128 -16.32 -1.19 -6.20
C SER A 128 -15.48 -1.80 -5.10
N ASP A 129 -14.20 -1.99 -5.39
CA ASP A 129 -13.24 -2.62 -4.49
C ASP A 129 -12.29 -1.54 -4.00
N GLY A 130 -12.34 -1.26 -2.69
CA GLY A 130 -11.54 -0.19 -2.16
C GLY A 130 -10.06 -0.42 -2.40
N HIS A 131 -9.32 0.66 -2.66
CA HIS A 131 -7.88 0.65 -2.90
C HIS A 131 -7.09 0.39 -1.59
N THR A 132 -7.57 -0.52 -0.75
CA THR A 132 -7.09 -0.74 0.61
C THR A 132 -5.83 -1.61 0.66
N GLY A 133 -5.40 -2.15 -0.48
CA GLY A 133 -4.16 -2.89 -0.56
C GLY A 133 -3.39 -2.62 -1.85
N ALA A 134 -2.08 -2.56 -1.71
CA ALA A 134 -1.14 -2.68 -2.81
C ALA A 134 -0.81 -4.18 -2.96
N PHE A 135 -1.67 -4.90 -3.68
CA PHE A 135 -1.52 -6.33 -3.95
C PHE A 135 -1.39 -6.60 -5.45
N VAL A 136 -0.61 -7.62 -5.79
CA VAL A 136 -0.49 -8.15 -7.15
C VAL A 136 -1.64 -9.13 -7.39
N VAL A 137 -2.82 -8.64 -7.78
CA VAL A 137 -3.96 -9.54 -8.10
C VAL A 137 -3.89 -10.10 -9.51
N ASN A 138 -4.28 -11.36 -9.63
CA ASN A 138 -4.37 -12.11 -10.87
C ASN A 138 -5.60 -11.75 -11.73
N GLN A 139 -5.71 -10.53 -12.28
CA GLN A 139 -6.56 -10.28 -13.44
C GLN A 139 -5.79 -10.30 -14.77
N ALA A 140 -6.08 -11.25 -15.65
CA ALA A 140 -5.35 -11.61 -16.87
C ALA A 140 -5.26 -10.53 -17.98
N ARG A 141 -5.41 -9.24 -17.65
CA ARG A 141 -5.35 -8.12 -18.61
C ARG A 141 -4.12 -7.27 -18.32
N THR A 142 -3.13 -7.37 -19.20
CA THR A 142 -1.83 -6.68 -19.16
C THR A 142 -1.91 -5.16 -19.40
N THR A 143 -3.11 -4.62 -19.59
CA THR A 143 -3.36 -3.20 -19.87
C THR A 143 -3.66 -2.37 -18.61
N PHE A 144 -3.88 -3.00 -17.45
CA PHE A 144 -4.21 -2.29 -16.22
C PHE A 144 -2.98 -1.66 -15.56
N ARG A 145 -3.07 -0.36 -15.33
CA ARG A 145 -2.01 0.46 -14.74
C ARG A 145 -2.23 0.45 -13.23
N PHE A 146 -1.40 -0.27 -12.49
CA PHE A 146 -1.55 -0.42 -11.03
C PHE A 146 -1.07 0.82 -10.25
N ALA A 147 0.01 1.45 -10.70
CA ALA A 147 0.42 2.77 -10.21
C ALA A 147 -0.29 3.87 -10.99
N ARG A 148 -0.70 4.93 -10.29
CA ARG A 148 -1.51 6.02 -10.84
C ARG A 148 -0.67 7.04 -11.57
N HIS A 149 0.49 7.34 -11.02
CA HIS A 149 1.51 8.07 -11.77
C HIS A 149 2.11 7.10 -12.83
N VAL A 150 1.82 7.34 -14.10
CA VAL A 150 2.30 6.49 -15.21
C VAL A 150 3.59 7.08 -15.75
N LYS A 151 4.62 7.13 -14.90
CA LYS A 151 5.95 7.63 -15.24
C LYS A 151 6.92 6.46 -15.37
N SER A 152 8.16 6.73 -15.83
CA SER A 152 9.22 5.73 -15.79
C SER A 152 9.55 5.29 -14.36
N GLU A 153 9.31 6.16 -13.37
CA GLU A 153 9.51 5.92 -11.95
C GLU A 153 8.37 6.52 -11.11
N ASN A 154 8.05 5.89 -9.98
CA ASN A 154 7.08 6.41 -9.02
C ASN A 154 7.61 6.42 -7.59
N ALA A 155 7.11 7.38 -6.81
CA ALA A 155 7.41 7.51 -5.40
C ALA A 155 6.66 6.45 -4.59
N VAL A 156 7.40 5.79 -3.71
CA VAL A 156 6.91 4.73 -2.82
C VAL A 156 7.32 5.08 -1.40
N LEU A 157 6.39 4.95 -0.46
CA LEU A 157 6.71 4.93 0.97
C LEU A 157 7.27 3.55 1.31
N CYS A 158 8.48 3.52 1.85
CA CYS A 158 9.13 2.30 2.29
C CYS A 158 8.88 1.99 3.77
N VAL A 159 9.13 0.75 4.19
CA VAL A 159 8.93 0.28 5.58
C VAL A 159 9.69 1.13 6.60
N ALA A 160 10.89 1.61 6.27
CA ALA A 160 11.66 2.49 7.16
C ALA A 160 11.14 3.94 7.23
N GLY A 161 10.02 4.26 6.56
CA GLY A 161 9.40 5.58 6.56
C GLY A 161 9.98 6.57 5.55
N ASN A 162 11.07 6.23 4.85
CA ASN A 162 11.60 7.02 3.74
C ASN A 162 10.74 6.88 2.49
N ILE A 163 10.79 7.89 1.62
CA ILE A 163 10.24 7.81 0.27
C ILE A 163 11.37 7.53 -0.70
N SER A 164 11.21 6.50 -1.52
CA SER A 164 12.14 6.13 -2.59
C SER A 164 11.41 6.09 -3.93
N THR A 165 12.10 6.38 -5.02
CA THR A 165 11.57 6.18 -6.36
C THR A 165 11.94 4.80 -6.89
N PHE A 166 10.97 4.14 -7.51
CA PHE A 166 11.19 2.84 -8.15
C PHE A 166 10.70 2.89 -9.59
N PRO A 167 11.45 2.28 -10.54
CA PRO A 167 10.98 2.19 -11.91
C PRO A 167 9.63 1.47 -11.99
N ILE A 168 8.74 1.96 -12.85
CA ILE A 168 7.33 1.54 -12.86
C ILE A 168 7.16 0.05 -13.14
N GLN A 169 8.09 -0.58 -13.85
CA GLN A 169 8.06 -2.03 -14.06
C GLN A 169 8.13 -2.82 -12.76
N PHE A 170 8.76 -2.28 -11.71
CA PHE A 170 8.99 -2.94 -10.42
C PHE A 170 7.81 -2.83 -9.45
N ILE A 171 6.86 -1.96 -9.76
CA ILE A 171 5.64 -1.71 -9.00
C ILE A 171 4.37 -2.00 -9.83
N ARG A 172 4.54 -2.47 -11.06
CA ARG A 172 3.47 -3.01 -11.91
C ARG A 172 3.29 -4.49 -11.64
N LYS A 173 2.05 -4.95 -11.80
CA LYS A 173 1.66 -6.36 -11.76
C LYS A 173 2.46 -7.18 -12.80
N PRO A 174 3.14 -8.25 -12.36
CA PRO A 174 3.60 -9.31 -13.25
C PRO A 174 2.52 -10.42 -13.23
N LEU A 175 2.37 -11.14 -14.34
CA LEU A 175 1.63 -12.40 -14.31
C LEU A 175 2.28 -13.29 -13.25
N MET A 176 1.51 -13.80 -12.27
CA MET A 176 2.02 -14.62 -11.15
C MET A 176 2.71 -15.94 -11.58
N VAL A 177 2.86 -16.16 -12.89
CA VAL A 177 3.26 -17.43 -13.50
C VAL A 177 4.66 -17.40 -14.12
N SER A 178 5.45 -16.32 -13.99
CA SER A 178 6.82 -16.30 -14.52
C SER A 178 7.86 -16.23 -13.42
N ASP A 179 8.94 -17.00 -13.57
CA ASP A 179 10.13 -16.96 -12.71
C ASP A 179 10.74 -15.56 -12.56
N LEU A 180 10.41 -14.64 -13.48
CA LEU A 180 10.69 -13.21 -13.37
C LEU A 180 10.06 -12.59 -12.10
N TYR A 181 8.90 -13.05 -11.65
CA TYR A 181 8.25 -12.51 -10.46
C TYR A 181 9.03 -12.81 -9.16
N LEU A 182 9.45 -14.07 -9.01
CA LEU A 182 10.18 -14.54 -7.84
C LEU A 182 11.62 -14.03 -7.79
N ASN A 183 12.19 -13.65 -8.94
CA ASN A 183 13.58 -13.20 -9.09
C ASN A 183 13.74 -11.67 -9.11
N TYR A 184 12.75 -10.91 -9.57
CA TYR A 184 12.83 -9.45 -9.72
C TYR A 184 11.93 -8.66 -8.76
N TYR A 185 10.98 -9.30 -8.06
CA TYR A 185 10.07 -8.64 -7.11
C TYR A 185 10.18 -9.16 -5.65
N PRO A 186 11.33 -9.65 -5.16
CA PRO A 186 11.40 -10.30 -3.85
C PRO A 186 11.07 -9.38 -2.67
N TRP A 187 11.12 -8.06 -2.85
CA TRP A 187 10.86 -7.06 -1.80
C TRP A 187 9.38 -6.94 -1.40
N ASN A 188 8.42 -7.44 -2.18
CA ASN A 188 6.99 -7.34 -1.83
C ASN A 188 6.40 -8.62 -1.22
N LEU A 189 7.05 -9.76 -1.40
CA LEU A 189 6.53 -11.07 -0.97
C LEU A 189 7.50 -11.92 -0.16
N LYS A 190 8.79 -11.92 -0.51
CA LYS A 190 9.77 -12.83 0.11
C LYS A 190 10.62 -12.16 1.19
N LEU A 191 10.56 -10.82 1.30
CA LEU A 191 11.28 -10.03 2.30
C LEU A 191 12.78 -10.38 2.35
N LEU A 192 13.39 -10.64 1.18
CA LEU A 192 14.74 -11.18 1.09
C LEU A 192 15.78 -10.17 1.57
N LYS A 193 16.69 -10.62 2.44
CA LYS A 193 17.83 -9.84 2.94
C LYS A 193 18.72 -9.25 1.84
N ASN A 194 18.83 -9.97 0.72
CA ASN A 194 19.61 -9.59 -0.45
C ASN A 194 18.75 -9.50 -1.70
N ALA A 195 17.53 -8.97 -1.58
CA ALA A 195 16.77 -8.55 -2.76
C ALA A 195 17.68 -7.69 -3.65
N LYS A 196 17.88 -8.11 -4.90
CA LYS A 196 18.53 -7.26 -5.90
C LYS A 196 17.60 -6.06 -6.07
N MET A 197 18.05 -4.91 -5.59
CA MET A 197 17.49 -3.65 -6.04
C MET A 197 17.76 -3.54 -7.55
N PRO A 198 16.90 -2.88 -8.32
CA PRO A 198 17.22 -2.49 -9.69
C PRO A 198 18.58 -1.78 -9.77
#